data_AF-A0A835HW60-F1
#
_entry.id   AF-A0A835HW60-F1
#
_cell.length_a   1.000
_cell.length_b   1.000
_cell.length_c   1.000
_cell.angle_alpha   90.00
_cell.angle_beta   90.00
_cell.angle_gamma   90.00
#
_symmetry.space_group_name_H-M   'P 1'
#
loop_
_entity.id
_entity.type
_entity.pdbx_description
1 polymer ?
#
loop_
_entity_poly.entity_id
_entity_poly.type
_entity_poly.pdbx_seq_one_letter_code
_entity_poly.pdbx_strand_id
1 'polypeptide(L)'
;MALSGFTVEFTSPVSATKLFNAGIIDGRNLGPKFMPQVIESFVILEGDGGVGTIQQFNFTDAMPIKYAKERVDILDKENLEYKYTLIERWSTWQESGMGQQPHYVGVR
;
A
#
# COMPACT_ATOMS: atom_id res chain seq x y z
N MET A 1 16.70 5.88 -17.85
CA MET A 1 15.94 4.95 -16.99
C MET A 1 14.72 4.50 -17.76
N ALA A 2 14.49 3.19 -17.91
CA ALA A 2 13.29 2.67 -18.57
C ALA A 2 12.20 2.46 -17.52
N LEU A 3 11.00 2.98 -17.77
CA LEU A 3 9.82 2.68 -16.95
C LEU A 3 9.34 1.28 -17.32
N SER A 4 9.39 0.36 -16.37
CA SER A 4 8.79 -0.97 -16.51
C SER A 4 7.49 -0.99 -15.70
N GLY A 5 6.38 -1.26 -16.37
CA GLY A 5 5.06 -1.35 -15.74
C GLY A 5 4.45 -2.72 -16.00
N PHE A 6 3.55 -3.14 -15.11
CA PHE A 6 2.70 -4.31 -15.31
C PHE A 6 1.26 -3.91 -15.00
N THR A 7 0.31 -4.50 -15.72
CA THR A 7 -1.12 -4.29 -15.50
C THR A 7 -1.71 -5.62 -15.02
N VAL A 8 -2.43 -5.58 -13.91
CA VAL A 8 -3.20 -6.74 -13.42
C VAL A 8 -4.67 -6.40 -13.51
N GLU A 9 -5.44 -7.29 -14.15
CA GLU A 9 -6.88 -7.21 -14.23
C GLU A 9 -7.49 -8.42 -13.54
N PHE A 10 -8.50 -8.21 -12.69
CA PHE A 10 -9.22 -9.28 -12.04
C PHE A 10 -10.73 -8.99 -12.06
N THR A 11 -11.53 -10.05 -12.16
CA THR A 11 -12.99 -9.95 -12.10
C THR A 11 -13.49 -10.29 -10.70
N SER A 12 -14.42 -9.50 -10.18
CA SER A 12 -15.03 -9.72 -8.88
C SER A 12 -16.56 -9.76 -9.00
N PRO A 13 -17.26 -10.61 -8.22
CA PRO A 13 -18.72 -10.61 -8.18
C PRO A 13 -19.32 -9.40 -7.46
N VAL A 14 -18.48 -8.59 -6.80
CA VAL A 14 -18.90 -7.40 -6.04
C VAL A 14 -18.77 -6.15 -6.93
N SER A 15 -19.67 -5.18 -6.78
CA SER A 15 -19.61 -3.94 -7.56
C SER A 15 -18.32 -3.16 -7.30
N ALA A 16 -17.80 -2.49 -8.35
CA ALA A 16 -16.56 -1.73 -8.28
C ALA A 16 -16.57 -0.69 -7.15
N THR A 17 -17.68 0.04 -6.97
CA THR A 17 -17.84 1.01 -5.88
C THR A 17 -17.69 0.39 -4.49
N LYS A 18 -18.24 -0.81 -4.28
CA LYS A 18 -18.14 -1.50 -2.98
C LYS A 18 -16.71 -1.98 -2.73
N LEU A 19 -16.03 -2.50 -3.75
CA LEU A 19 -14.63 -2.91 -3.64
C LEU A 19 -13.71 -1.72 -3.39
N PHE A 20 -13.93 -0.61 -4.09
CA PHE A 20 -13.16 0.61 -3.89
C PHE A 20 -13.33 1.16 -2.48
N ASN A 21 -14.58 1.25 -1.99
CA ASN A 21 -14.84 1.70 -0.62
C ASN A 21 -14.21 0.75 0.41
N ALA A 22 -14.44 -0.56 0.29
CA ALA A 22 -13.91 -1.54 1.26
C ALA A 22 -12.38 -1.67 1.23
N GLY A 23 -11.77 -1.62 0.04
CA GLY A 23 -10.34 -1.88 -0.15
C GLY A 23 -9.46 -0.64 -0.02
N ILE A 24 -9.92 0.52 -0.48
CA ILE A 24 -9.13 1.76 -0.49
C ILE A 24 -9.56 2.70 0.63
N ILE A 25 -10.85 3.02 0.72
CA ILE A 25 -11.36 4.02 1.68
C ILE A 25 -11.32 3.47 3.11
N ASP A 26 -11.90 2.29 3.29
CA ASP A 26 -12.02 1.60 4.58
C ASP A 26 -10.93 0.55 4.80
N GLY A 27 -10.13 0.25 3.77
CA GLY A 27 -9.14 -0.83 3.79
C GLY A 27 -8.09 -0.68 4.88
N ARG A 28 -7.79 0.54 5.29
CA ARG A 28 -6.93 0.86 6.44
C ARG A 28 -7.51 0.44 7.79
N ASN A 29 -8.83 0.49 7.95
CA ASN A 29 -9.52 0.02 9.17
C ASN A 29 -9.86 -1.48 9.09
N LEU A 30 -10.15 -1.96 7.88
CA LEU A 30 -10.55 -3.35 7.63
C LEU A 30 -9.35 -4.28 7.47
N GLY A 31 -8.24 -3.80 6.94
CA GLY A 31 -7.04 -4.58 6.65
C GLY A 31 -6.51 -5.36 7.85
N PRO A 32 -6.22 -4.70 8.99
CA PRO A 32 -5.80 -5.38 10.21
C PRO A 32 -6.85 -6.36 10.75
N LYS A 33 -8.15 -6.13 10.50
CA LYS A 33 -9.23 -7.01 10.96
C LYS A 33 -9.46 -8.21 10.05
N PHE A 34 -9.23 -8.02 8.74
CA PHE A 34 -9.48 -9.00 7.71
C PHE A 34 -8.27 -9.91 7.48
N MET A 35 -7.06 -9.34 7.60
CA MET A 35 -5.79 -10.06 7.48
C MET A 35 -4.87 -9.79 8.69
N PRO A 36 -5.32 -10.09 9.93
CA PRO A 36 -4.52 -9.86 11.14
C PRO A 36 -3.19 -10.63 11.14
N GLN A 37 -3.11 -11.72 10.39
CA GLN A 37 -1.92 -12.54 10.23
C GLN A 37 -0.88 -11.94 9.27
N VAL A 38 -1.22 -10.85 8.56
CA VAL A 38 -0.33 -10.19 7.58
C VAL A 38 -0.12 -8.73 7.97
N ILE A 39 -1.21 -8.02 8.25
CA ILE A 39 -1.20 -6.58 8.55
C ILE A 39 -1.33 -6.43 10.05
N GLU A 40 -0.28 -5.92 10.69
CA GLU A 40 -0.26 -5.64 12.12
C GLU A 40 -1.00 -4.33 12.42
N SER A 41 -0.64 -3.26 11.72
CA SER A 41 -1.24 -1.95 11.94
C SER A 41 -1.10 -1.03 10.74
N PHE A 42 -1.91 0.02 10.77
CA PHE A 42 -1.90 1.10 9.79
C PHE A 42 -1.79 2.43 10.52
N VAL A 43 -0.88 3.29 10.05
CA VAL A 43 -0.61 4.59 10.68
C VAL A 43 -0.60 5.67 9.61
N ILE A 44 -1.32 6.77 9.86
CA ILE A 44 -1.12 8.00 9.07
C ILE A 44 0.03 8.76 9.71
N LEU A 45 1.08 8.98 8.95
CA LEU A 45 2.24 9.77 9.38
C LEU A 45 2.00 11.26 9.16
N GLU A 46 1.42 11.62 8.02
CA GLU A 46 1.10 13.00 7.66
C GLU A 46 -0.19 13.07 6.85
N GLY A 47 -1.01 14.10 7.08
CA GLY A 47 -2.26 14.33 6.36
C GLY A 47 -3.51 13.80 7.07
N ASP A 48 -4.62 13.77 6.34
CA ASP A 48 -5.97 13.47 6.85
C ASP A 48 -6.59 12.19 6.25
N GLY A 49 -5.85 11.49 5.38
CA GLY A 49 -6.35 10.34 4.62
C GLY A 49 -6.76 10.68 3.18
N GLY A 50 -6.64 11.93 2.74
CA GLY A 50 -6.83 12.36 1.36
C GLY A 50 -5.56 12.38 0.51
N VAL A 51 -5.62 13.08 -0.64
CA VAL A 51 -4.46 13.30 -1.51
C VAL A 51 -3.34 14.02 -0.75
N GLY A 52 -2.10 13.55 -0.92
CA GLY A 52 -0.92 14.04 -0.22
C GLY A 52 -0.64 13.34 1.12
N THR A 53 -1.58 12.53 1.62
CA THR A 53 -1.39 11.79 2.88
C THR A 53 -0.22 10.81 2.75
N ILE A 54 0.68 10.83 3.74
CA ILE A 54 1.70 9.81 3.92
C ILE A 54 1.20 8.81 4.95
N GLN A 55 1.08 7.56 4.52
CA GLN A 55 0.60 6.46 5.33
C GLN A 55 1.64 5.34 5.40
N GLN A 56 1.65 4.62 6.52
CA GLN A 56 2.53 3.49 6.76
C GLN A 56 1.71 2.26 7.11
N PHE A 57 1.97 1.17 6.38
CA PHE A 57 1.54 -0.16 6.73
C PHE A 57 2.64 -0.86 7.50
N ASN A 58 2.31 -1.42 8.66
CA ASN A 58 3.17 -2.32 9.40
C ASN A 58 2.66 -3.75 9.19
N PHE A 59 3.58 -4.63 8.85
CA PHE A 59 3.30 -6.02 8.60
C PHE A 59 3.86 -6.87 9.74
N THR A 60 3.19 -7.98 9.99
CA THR A 60 3.66 -8.99 10.95
C THR A 60 4.87 -9.75 10.40
N ASP A 61 5.51 -10.56 11.24
CA ASP A 61 6.63 -11.44 10.85
C ASP A 61 6.26 -12.50 9.78
N ALA A 62 4.98 -12.63 9.42
CA ALA A 62 4.54 -13.47 8.30
C ALA A 62 5.02 -12.93 6.94
N MET A 63 5.37 -11.64 6.86
CA MET A 63 5.90 -11.01 5.66
C MET A 63 7.41 -10.75 5.80
N PRO A 64 8.20 -10.88 4.72
CA PRO A 64 9.62 -10.55 4.72
C PRO A 64 9.89 -9.03 4.77
N ILE A 65 8.84 -8.22 4.94
CA ILE A 65 8.89 -6.76 5.04
C ILE A 65 8.25 -6.33 6.37
N LYS A 66 8.91 -5.48 7.17
CA LYS A 66 8.32 -4.97 8.43
C LYS A 66 7.33 -3.84 8.19
N TYR A 67 7.64 -2.92 7.27
CA TYR A 67 6.76 -1.81 6.96
C TYR A 67 6.89 -1.30 5.51
N ALA A 68 5.88 -0.57 5.04
CA ALA A 68 5.90 0.19 3.80
C ALA A 68 5.25 1.55 4.02
N LYS A 69 5.89 2.62 3.52
CA LYS A 69 5.38 4.00 3.53
C LYS A 69 5.00 4.43 2.13
N GLU A 70 3.80 4.94 1.99
CA GLU A 70 3.22 5.33 0.72
C GLU A 70 2.61 6.73 0.83
N ARG A 71 2.68 7.49 -0.26
CA ARG A 71 1.96 8.76 -0.40
C ARG A 71 0.79 8.58 -1.34
N VAL A 72 -0.38 9.09 -0.95
CA VAL A 72 -1.54 9.17 -1.85
C VAL A 72 -1.31 10.29 -2.86
N ASP A 73 -1.26 9.97 -4.15
CA ASP A 73 -1.13 10.97 -5.21
C ASP A 73 -2.48 11.34 -5.83
N ILE A 74 -3.38 10.36 -5.95
CA ILE A 74 -4.76 10.56 -6.43
C ILE A 74 -5.70 9.70 -5.61
N LEU A 75 -6.83 10.30 -5.23
CA LEU A 75 -7.95 9.62 -4.63
C LEU A 75 -9.25 10.20 -5.21
N ASP A 76 -9.76 9.55 -6.26
CA ASP A 76 -10.99 9.94 -6.94
C ASP A 76 -12.07 8.88 -6.70
N LYS A 77 -13.09 9.27 -5.93
CA LYS A 77 -14.21 8.39 -5.56
C LYS A 77 -15.26 8.27 -6.67
N GLU A 78 -15.33 9.22 -7.59
CA GLU A 78 -16.30 9.22 -8.69
C GLU A 78 -15.81 8.32 -9.82
N ASN A 79 -14.53 8.44 -10.16
CA ASN A 79 -13.88 7.60 -11.18
C ASN A 79 -13.31 6.29 -10.62
N LEU A 80 -13.42 6.06 -9.31
CA LEU A 80 -12.89 4.87 -8.61
C LEU A 80 -11.39 4.69 -8.86
N GLU A 81 -10.65 5.80 -8.91
CA GLU A 81 -9.21 5.82 -9.18
C GLU A 81 -8.44 6.10 -7.89
N TYR A 82 -7.42 5.28 -7.64
CA TYR A 82 -6.49 5.47 -6.54
C TYR A 82 -5.07 5.31 -7.07
N LYS A 83 -4.23 6.33 -6.85
CA LYS A 83 -2.80 6.29 -7.18
C LYS A 83 -1.99 6.61 -5.95
N TYR A 84 -0.91 5.86 -5.76
CA TYR A 84 0.03 6.08 -4.67
C TYR A 84 1.47 5.91 -5.15
N THR A 85 2.37 6.57 -4.44
CA THR A 85 3.81 6.43 -4.61
C THR A 85 4.37 5.76 -3.37
N LEU A 86 5.01 4.60 -3.56
CA LEU A 86 5.80 3.96 -2.50
C LEU A 86 7.04 4.81 -2.22
N ILE A 87 7.10 5.44 -1.05
CA ILE A 87 8.20 6.31 -0.62
C ILE A 87 9.33 5.45 -0.05
N GLU A 88 8.98 4.53 0.83
CA GLU A 88 9.94 3.71 1.56
C GLU A 88 9.36 2.31 1.79
N ARG A 89 10.22 1.29 1.73
CA ARG A 89 9.87 -0.06 2.14
C ARG A 89 10.99 -0.59 3.01
N TRP A 90 10.63 -1.27 4.10
CA TRP A 90 11.59 -1.93 4.96
C TRP A 90 12.39 -2.96 4.16
N SER A 91 13.71 -2.96 4.37
CA SER A 91 14.62 -3.93 3.77
C SER A 91 15.73 -4.27 4.76
N THR A 92 16.18 -5.52 4.75
CA THR A 92 17.30 -6.01 5.58
C THR A 92 18.62 -5.29 5.26
N TRP A 93 18.76 -4.75 4.05
CA TRP A 93 19.97 -4.02 3.61
C TRP A 93 20.13 -2.63 4.24
N GLN A 94 19.03 -2.03 4.71
CA GLN A 94 19.06 -0.76 5.45
C GLN A 94 19.70 -0.92 6.84
N GLU A 95 19.49 -2.05 7.51
CA GLU A 95 20.11 -2.34 8.83
C GLU A 95 21.61 -2.68 8.71
N SER A 96 22.08 -3.17 7.55
CA SER A 96 23.48 -3.53 7.30
C SER A 96 24.38 -2.39 6.80
N GLY A 97 23.86 -1.15 6.70
CA GLY A 97 24.65 0.01 6.28
C GLY A 97 25.13 -0.01 4.81
N MET A 98 24.53 -0.83 3.95
CA MET A 98 24.89 -0.90 2.53
C MET A 98 23.87 -0.10 1.71
N GLY A 99 24.38 0.82 0.89
CA GLY A 99 23.58 1.75 0.09
C GLY A 99 22.51 1.06 -0.78
N GLN A 100 21.36 1.73 -0.89
CA GLN A 100 20.14 1.21 -1.54
C GLN A 100 20.39 0.71 -2.97
N GLN A 101 19.94 -0.50 -3.28
CA GLN A 101 19.49 -0.88 -4.63
C GLN A 101 17.96 -1.07 -4.61
N PRO A 102 17.21 -0.41 -5.51
CA PRO A 102 15.76 -0.52 -5.52
C PRO A 102 15.31 -1.90 -6.04
N HIS A 103 14.81 -2.74 -5.15
CA HIS A 103 14.10 -3.97 -5.50
C HIS A 103 12.59 -3.75 -5.48
N TYR A 104 11.96 -3.60 -6.64
CA TYR A 104 10.51 -3.57 -6.76
C TYR A 104 9.94 -4.98 -6.60
N VAL A 105 9.02 -5.17 -5.64
CA VAL A 105 8.16 -6.36 -5.53
C VAL A 105 6.75 -5.85 -5.28
N GLY A 106 5.91 -5.88 -6.31
CA GLY A 106 4.46 -5.82 -6.18
C GLY A 106 3.92 -7.24 -6.27
N VAL A 107 3.13 -7.66 -5.28
CA VAL A 107 2.43 -8.94 -5.29
C VAL A 107 1.23 -8.82 -6.25
N ARG A 108 1.03 -9.88 -7.04
CA ARG A 108 0.00 -10.03 -8.09
C ARG A 108 -1.40 -9.70 -7.63
#